data_AF-A0AB36JRB2-F1
#
_entry.id   AF-A0AB36JRB2-F1
#
_cell.length_a   1.000
_cell.length_b   1.000
_cell.length_c   1.000
_cell.angle_alpha   90.00
_cell.angle_beta   90.00
_cell.angle_gamma   90.00
#
_symmetry.space_group_name_H-M   'P 1'
#
loop_
_entity.id
_entity.type
_entity.pdbx_description
1 polymer ?
#
loop_
_entity_poly.entity_id
_entity_poly.type
_entity_poly.pdbx_seq_one_letter_code
_entity_poly.pdbx_strand_id
1 'polypeptide(L)'
;MPYLIFNGIEPIISNDSFGNFKRHEYHFPNGYGASVICNKYSYGLELAVIEYLDKEWQLCYTSPITSGVVGHIAGLKELNDLLTQIYNLPGDN
;
A
#
# COMPACT_ATOMS: atom_id res chain seq x y z
N MET A 1 -13.27 2.52 -6.14
CA MET A 1 -12.25 1.63 -5.55
C MET A 1 -12.68 1.37 -4.12
N PRO A 2 -12.92 0.11 -3.72
CA PRO A 2 -13.19 -0.20 -2.33
C PRO A 2 -11.91 0.07 -1.52
N TYR A 3 -12.04 0.72 -0.38
CA TYR A 3 -10.95 0.87 0.58
C TYR A 3 -11.35 0.19 1.89
N LEU A 4 -10.34 -0.25 2.63
CA LEU A 4 -10.51 -0.96 3.89
C LEU A 4 -10.05 -0.04 5.03
N ILE A 5 -10.81 0.05 6.11
CA ILE A 5 -10.29 0.64 7.37
C ILE A 5 -9.53 -0.49 8.06
N PHE A 6 -8.21 -0.37 8.15
CA PHE A 6 -7.33 -1.45 8.60
C PHE A 6 -6.91 -1.20 10.04
N ASN A 7 -7.33 -2.03 10.99
CA ASN A 7 -7.02 -1.84 12.42
C ASN A 7 -7.34 -0.41 12.94
N GLY A 8 -8.40 0.21 12.43
CA GLY A 8 -8.77 1.60 12.76
C GLY A 8 -7.99 2.67 12.02
N ILE A 9 -7.07 2.29 11.12
CA ILE A 9 -6.32 3.19 10.25
C ILE A 9 -7.11 3.38 8.96
N GLU A 10 -7.54 4.63 8.73
CA GLU A 10 -8.09 5.06 7.45
C GLU A 10 -6.95 5.39 6.49
N PRO A 11 -7.08 5.05 5.19
CA PRO A 11 -6.07 5.43 4.22
C PRO A 11 -6.13 6.92 3.91
N ILE A 12 -4.96 7.50 3.65
CA ILE A 12 -4.87 8.83 3.04
C ILE A 12 -5.21 8.69 1.56
N ILE A 13 -6.12 9.54 1.08
CA ILE A 13 -6.62 9.48 -0.29
C ILE A 13 -6.05 10.64 -1.10
N SER A 14 -5.35 10.32 -2.19
CA SER A 14 -4.85 11.28 -3.18
C SER A 14 -5.41 10.97 -4.57
N ASN A 15 -5.33 11.94 -5.50
CA ASN A 15 -5.77 11.80 -6.91
C ASN A 15 -4.63 12.02 -7.90
N ASP A 16 -3.45 11.52 -7.58
CA ASP A 16 -2.19 11.75 -8.29
C ASP A 16 -1.59 10.47 -8.88
N SER A 17 -2.21 9.30 -8.67
CA SER A 17 -1.80 8.07 -9.35
C SER A 17 -1.97 8.26 -10.85
N PHE A 18 -0.89 8.09 -11.61
CA PHE A 18 -0.82 8.43 -13.04
C PHE A 18 -1.40 9.83 -13.36
N GLY A 19 -1.25 10.78 -12.43
CA GLY A 19 -1.65 12.18 -12.58
C GLY A 19 -3.12 12.51 -12.32
N ASN A 20 -4.03 11.52 -12.27
CA ASN A 20 -5.47 11.80 -12.07
C ASN A 20 -6.31 10.66 -11.48
N PHE A 21 -5.70 9.54 -11.08
CA PHE A 21 -6.40 8.42 -10.47
C PHE A 21 -6.22 8.40 -8.96
N LYS A 22 -7.19 7.79 -8.28
CA LYS A 22 -7.19 7.64 -6.84
C LYS A 22 -6.07 6.69 -6.37
N ARG A 23 -5.39 7.08 -5.30
CA ARG A 23 -4.50 6.24 -4.51
C ARG A 23 -4.94 6.25 -3.05
N HIS A 24 -4.85 5.10 -2.40
CA HIS A 24 -5.10 4.92 -0.98
C HIS A 24 -3.78 4.52 -0.34
N GLU A 25 -3.24 5.37 0.53
CA GLU A 25 -2.01 5.09 1.27
C GLU A 25 -2.31 4.72 2.71
N TYR A 26 -1.77 3.59 3.16
CA TYR A 26 -1.81 3.13 4.54
C TYR A 26 -0.44 3.36 5.16
N HIS A 27 -0.37 4.18 6.20
CA HIS A 27 0.87 4.50 6.91
C HIS A 27 0.84 3.80 8.27
N PHE A 28 1.76 2.86 8.49
CA PHE A 28 1.79 2.05 9.70
C PHE A 28 2.88 2.52 10.68
N PRO A 29 2.70 2.28 11.99
CA PRO A 29 3.63 2.73 13.01
C PRO A 29 4.99 2.03 12.98
N ASN A 30 5.13 0.94 12.20
CA ASN A 30 6.40 0.22 12.03
C ASN A 30 7.31 0.85 10.96
N GLY A 31 6.99 2.05 10.45
CA GLY A 31 7.76 2.71 9.40
C GLY A 31 7.47 2.21 7.98
N TYR A 32 6.63 1.19 7.84
CA TYR A 32 6.17 0.67 6.55
C TYR A 32 4.71 1.05 6.28
N GLY A 33 4.26 0.79 5.05
CA GLY A 33 2.93 1.13 4.61
C GLY A 33 2.59 0.49 3.27
N ALA A 34 1.41 0.80 2.76
CA ALA A 34 0.95 0.33 1.46
C ALA A 34 0.40 1.46 0.60
N SER A 35 0.81 1.50 -0.66
CA SER A 35 0.16 2.28 -1.72
C SER A 35 -0.75 1.36 -2.52
N VAL A 36 -2.07 1.61 -2.47
CA VAL A 36 -3.07 0.78 -3.15
C VAL A 36 -3.75 1.59 -4.24
N ILE A 37 -3.78 1.05 -5.46
CA ILE A 37 -4.43 1.68 -6.62
C ILE A 37 -5.26 0.67 -7.43
N CYS A 38 -6.23 1.19 -8.18
CA CYS A 38 -7.04 0.40 -9.10
C CYS A 38 -7.56 1.31 -10.22
N ASN A 39 -6.91 1.27 -11.38
CA ASN A 39 -7.22 2.09 -12.54
C ASN A 39 -6.90 1.35 -13.85
N LYS A 40 -7.13 2.00 -15.00
CA LYS A 40 -6.94 1.39 -16.32
C LYS A 40 -5.47 1.10 -16.69
N TYR A 41 -4.52 1.65 -15.94
CA TYR A 41 -3.08 1.47 -16.14
C TYR A 41 -2.43 0.58 -15.07
N SER A 42 -3.21 0.11 -14.08
CA SER A 42 -2.75 -0.85 -13.08
C SER A 42 -3.08 -2.29 -13.49
N TYR A 43 -2.46 -3.25 -12.83
CA TYR A 43 -2.78 -4.68 -12.93
C TYR A 43 -4.06 -5.01 -12.15
N GLY A 44 -5.18 -4.35 -12.46
CA GLY A 44 -6.40 -4.44 -11.64
C GLY A 44 -6.23 -3.76 -10.29
N LEU A 45 -6.73 -4.36 -9.20
CA LEU A 45 -6.39 -3.90 -7.85
C LEU A 45 -4.96 -4.32 -7.55
N GLU A 46 -4.11 -3.35 -7.22
CA GLU A 46 -2.71 -3.61 -6.93
C GLU A 46 -2.20 -2.83 -5.72
N LEU A 47 -1.12 -3.35 -5.13
CA LEU A 47 -0.48 -2.84 -3.93
C LEU A 47 1.04 -2.78 -4.13
N ALA A 48 1.65 -1.67 -3.73
CA ALA A 48 3.09 -1.55 -3.53
C ALA A 48 3.40 -1.28 -2.06
N VAL A 49 4.50 -1.80 -1.55
CA VAL A 49 4.99 -1.46 -0.20
C VAL A 49 5.63 -0.08 -0.26
N ILE A 50 5.33 0.75 0.73
CA ILE A 50 5.98 2.04 0.95
C ILE A 50 6.67 2.03 2.32
N GLU A 51 7.69 2.85 2.47
CA GLU A 51 8.44 3.04 3.71
C GLU A 51 8.64 4.53 3.98
N TYR A 52 8.73 4.88 5.25
CA TYR A 52 8.97 6.25 5.69
C TYR A 52 10.48 6.50 5.83
N LEU A 53 11.02 7.25 4.88
CA LEU A 53 12.45 7.54 4.77
C LEU A 53 12.63 9.01 4.34
N ASP A 54 13.64 9.68 4.88
CA ASP A 54 13.95 11.08 4.58
C ASP A 54 12.76 12.05 4.73
N LYS A 55 11.91 11.77 5.73
CA LYS A 55 10.69 12.51 6.08
C LYS A 55 9.52 12.36 5.10
N GLU A 56 9.62 11.47 4.13
CA GLU A 56 8.55 11.20 3.17
C GLU A 56 8.27 9.70 3.02
N TRP A 57 7.09 9.38 2.49
CA TRP A 57 6.72 8.01 2.16
C TRP A 57 7.15 7.71 0.73
N GLN A 58 7.98 6.68 0.56
CA GLN A 58 8.53 6.29 -0.74
C GLN A 58 8.37 4.79 -0.98
N LEU A 59 8.48 4.37 -2.24
CA LEU A 59 8.35 2.95 -2.62
C LEU A 59 9.48 2.12 -2.01
N CYS A 60 9.12 1.06 -1.30
CA CYS A 60 10.06 0.10 -0.72
C CYS A 60 10.27 -1.06 -1.69
N TYR A 61 11.45 -1.12 -2.30
CA TYR A 61 11.83 -2.19 -3.25
C TYR A 61 12.57 -3.36 -2.58
N THR A 62 12.88 -3.24 -1.29
CA THR A 62 13.69 -4.18 -0.51
C THR A 62 12.86 -5.01 0.47
N SER A 63 11.55 -4.77 0.57
CA SER A 63 10.66 -5.51 1.47
C SER A 63 10.66 -7.02 1.13
N PRO A 64 10.55 -7.91 2.13
CA PRO A 64 10.42 -9.35 1.88
C PRO A 64 9.06 -9.76 1.30
N ILE A 65 8.10 -8.83 1.20
CA ILE A 65 6.74 -9.06 0.70
C ILE A 65 6.74 -8.98 -0.83
N THR A 66 7.33 -7.92 -1.37
CA THR A 66 7.52 -7.72 -2.80
C THR A 66 8.66 -6.75 -3.05
N SER A 67 9.37 -6.95 -4.16
CA SER A 67 10.35 -6.00 -4.69
C SER A 67 9.74 -5.08 -5.76
N GLY A 68 8.42 -5.02 -5.86
CA GLY A 68 7.72 -4.21 -6.85
C GLY A 68 6.24 -4.05 -6.51
N VAL A 69 5.37 -4.59 -7.37
CA VAL A 69 3.92 -4.44 -7.25
C VAL A 69 3.26 -5.81 -7.17
N VAL A 70 2.36 -5.98 -6.20
CA VAL A 70 1.44 -7.12 -6.16
C VAL A 70 0.17 -6.71 -6.92
N GLY A 71 0.03 -7.22 -8.14
CA GLY A 71 -1.13 -6.98 -9.00
C GLY A 71 -2.22 -8.04 -8.86
N HIS A 72 -3.36 -7.79 -9.49
CA HIS A 72 -4.51 -8.69 -9.61
C HIS A 72 -5.05 -9.21 -8.27
N ILE A 73 -5.01 -8.37 -7.23
CA ILE A 73 -5.55 -8.70 -5.91
C ILE A 73 -7.05 -8.99 -6.06
N ALA A 74 -7.46 -10.21 -5.70
CA ALA A 74 -8.78 -10.77 -6.00
C ALA A 74 -9.91 -10.11 -5.20
N GLY A 75 -9.60 -9.41 -4.11
CA GLY A 75 -10.59 -8.66 -3.33
C GLY A 75 -10.11 -8.21 -1.95
N LEU A 76 -11.05 -7.80 -1.11
CA LEU A 76 -10.76 -7.22 0.21
C LEU A 76 -10.05 -8.19 1.18
N LYS A 77 -10.31 -9.49 1.07
CA LYS A 77 -9.64 -10.48 1.93
C LYS A 77 -8.13 -10.53 1.65
N GLU A 78 -7.75 -10.69 0.38
CA GLU A 78 -6.34 -10.74 -0.01
C GLU A 78 -5.64 -9.40 0.26
N LEU A 79 -6.33 -8.27 0.01
CA LEU A 79 -5.83 -6.96 0.39
C LEU A 79 -5.56 -6.88 1.90
N ASN A 80 -6.49 -7.34 2.75
CA ASN A 80 -6.32 -7.36 4.20
C ASN A 80 -5.14 -8.24 4.64
N ASP A 81 -4.96 -9.41 3.99
CA ASP A 81 -3.87 -10.33 4.29
C ASP A 81 -2.50 -9.71 3.93
N LEU A 82 -2.40 -8.95 2.83
CA LEU A 82 -1.21 -8.19 2.46
C LEU A 82 -0.93 -7.03 3.43
N LEU A 83 -1.94 -6.24 3.77
CA LEU A 83 -1.80 -5.15 4.75
C LEU A 83 -1.35 -5.69 6.11
N THR A 84 -1.85 -6.86 6.51
CA THR A 84 -1.43 -7.56 7.74
C THR A 84 0.04 -7.96 7.69
N GLN A 85 0.54 -8.43 6.55
CA GLN A 85 1.97 -8.76 6.40
C GLN A 85 2.85 -7.52 6.54
N ILE A 86 2.49 -6.43 5.85
CA ILE A 86 3.24 -5.17 5.90
C ILE A 86 3.25 -4.58 7.31
N TYR A 87 2.10 -4.59 7.98
CA TYR A 87 1.96 -4.09 9.35
C TYR A 87 2.84 -4.84 10.37
N ASN A 88 3.13 -6.12 10.10
CA ASN A 88 3.95 -6.97 10.97
C ASN A 88 5.43 -7.03 10.56
N LEU A 89 5.86 -6.28 9.54
CA LEU A 89 7.28 -6.18 9.21
C LEU A 89 8.07 -5.64 10.41
N PRO A 90 9.29 -6.15 10.66
CA PRO A 90 10.17 -5.58 11.67
C PRO A 90 10.49 -4.16 11.24
N GLY A 91 10.04 -3.17 12.03
CA GLY A 91 10.32 -1.78 11.72
C GLY A 91 11.82 -1.51 11.72
N ASP A 92 12.25 -0.64 10.81
CA ASP A 92 13.62 -0.12 10.81
C ASP A 92 13.76 0.83 12.02
N ASN A 93 14.24 0.29 13.15
CA ASN A 93 14.67 1.07 14.31
C ASN A 93 16.11 1.55 14.13
#